data_AF-A0AAW6T1L1-F1
#
_entry.id   AF-A0AAW6T1L1-F1
#
_cell.length_a   1.000
_cell.length_b   1.000
_cell.length_c   1.000
_cell.angle_alpha   90.00
_cell.angle_beta   90.00
_cell.angle_gamma   90.00
#
_symmetry.space_group_name_H-M   'P 1'
#
loop_
_entity.id
_entity.type
_entity.pdbx_description
1 polymer ?
#
loop_
_entity_poly.entity_id
_entity_poly.type
_entity_poly.pdbx_seq_one_letter_code
_entity_poly.pdbx_strand_id
1 'polypeptide(L)' 'MSFITFGQKEDAKEYIKRPAVYCLMFNNQKDRIAIIETGDGKYFLPGGGIENTETH' A
#
# COMPACT_ATOMS: atom_id res chain seq x y z
N MET A 1 21.47 -2.26 3.61
CA MET A 1 20.40 -1.42 3.04
C MET A 1 19.44 -1.05 4.17
N SER A 2 19.14 0.23 4.34
CA SER A 2 18.09 0.69 5.26
C SER A 2 16.77 0.75 4.51
N PHE A 3 15.71 0.18 5.09
CA PHE A 3 14.36 0.26 4.53
C PHE A 3 13.62 1.41 5.19
N ILE A 4 12.98 2.27 4.38
CA ILE A 4 12.05 3.26 4.91
C ILE A 4 10.89 2.48 5.54
N THR A 5 10.72 2.64 6.84
CA THR A 5 9.76 1.88 7.63
C THR A 5 8.83 2.87 8.33
N PHE A 6 7.53 2.58 8.28
CA PHE A 6 6.48 3.41 8.87
C PHE A 6 5.61 2.58 9.82
N GLY A 7 4.91 3.27 10.71
CA GLY A 7 4.05 2.65 11.73
C GLY A 7 4.79 2.32 13.02
N GLN A 8 4.04 2.16 14.11
CA GLN A 8 4.55 1.68 15.39
C GLN A 8 4.23 0.19 15.50
N LYS A 9 5.28 -0.63 15.68
CA LYS A 9 5.11 -2.06 15.97
C LYS A 9 4.83 -2.20 17.47
N GLU A 10 3.75 -2.87 17.81
CA GLU A 10 3.38 -3.11 19.21
C GLU A 10 4.11 -4.33 19.76
N ASP A 11 4.59 -4.23 20.99
CA ASP A 11 5.22 -5.33 21.70
C ASP A 11 4.21 -6.45 22.00
N ALA A 12 4.74 -7.68 22.15
CA ALA A 12 3.97 -8.88 22.44
C ALA A 12 2.87 -9.26 21.42
N LYS A 13 2.86 -8.66 20.22
CA LYS A 13 2.02 -9.10 19.10
C LYS A 13 2.82 -9.92 18.08
N GLU A 14 2.21 -11.00 17.59
CA GLU A 14 2.72 -11.73 16.44
C GLU A 14 2.24 -11.08 15.15
N TYR A 15 3.19 -10.68 14.29
CA TYR A 15 2.90 -10.05 13.00
C TYR A 15 3.13 -11.06 11.87
N ILE A 16 2.15 -11.20 11.00
CA ILE A 16 2.28 -11.99 9.77
C ILE A 16 2.78 -11.12 8.62
N LYS A 17 3.68 -11.66 7.79
CA LYS A 17 4.15 -10.97 6.59
C LYS A 17 3.08 -11.05 5.50
N ARG A 18 2.60 -9.90 5.05
CA ARG A 18 1.71 -9.76 3.89
C ARG A 18 2.33 -8.76 2.90
N PRO A 19 3.01 -9.22 1.84
CA PRO A 19 3.59 -8.32 0.86
C PRO A 19 2.48 -7.59 0.09
N ALA A 20 2.76 -6.36 -0.32
CA ALA A 20 1.82 -5.50 -1.03
C ALA A 20 2.56 -4.67 -2.09
N VAL A 21 1.87 -4.36 -3.19
CA VAL A 21 2.38 -3.50 -4.27
C VAL A 21 1.39 -2.36 -4.50
N TYR A 22 1.92 -1.17 -4.69
CA TYR A 22 1.16 0.04 -4.96
C TYR A 22 1.75 0.76 -6.17
N CYS A 23 0.91 1.40 -6.97
CA CYS A 23 1.33 2.15 -8.14
C CYS A 23 0.83 3.60 -8.12
N LEU A 24 1.48 4.43 -8.92
CA LEU A 24 1.02 5.79 -9.22
C LEU A 24 0.29 5.76 -10.56
N MET A 25 -1.04 5.89 -10.52
CA MET A 25 -1.85 6.02 -11.72
C MET A 25 -2.06 7.51 -12.02
N PHE A 26 -1.47 7.98 -13.11
CA PHE A 26 -1.60 9.37 -13.55
C PHE A 26 -2.80 9.54 -14.47
N ASN A 27 -3.42 10.72 -14.44
CA ASN A 27 -4.29 11.14 -15.53
C ASN A 27 -3.46 11.44 -16.80
N ASN A 28 -4.14 11.65 -17.95
CA ASN A 28 -3.45 11.85 -19.23
C ASN A 28 -2.47 13.05 -19.22
N GLN A 29 -2.81 14.11 -18.48
CA GLN A 29 -1.99 15.31 -18.37
C GLN A 29 -0.82 15.17 -17.38
N LYS A 30 -0.77 14.08 -16.61
CA LYS A 30 0.22 13.80 -15.55
C LYS A 30 0.29 14.86 -14.44
N ASP A 31 -0.75 15.65 -14.27
CA ASP A 31 -0.87 16.65 -13.20
C ASP A 31 -1.67 16.12 -12.00
N ARG A 32 -2.30 14.96 -12.12
CA ARG A 32 -3.09 14.32 -11.06
C ARG A 32 -2.77 12.83 -10.96
N ILE A 33 -2.91 12.30 -9.74
CA ILE A 33 -2.86 10.88 -9.47
C ILE A 33 -4.19 10.37 -8.92
N ALA A 34 -4.51 9.11 -9.19
CA ALA A 34 -5.65 8.44 -8.57
C ALA A 34 -5.36 8.12 -7.10
N ILE A 35 -6.39 8.26 -6.27
CA ILE A 35 -6.39 7.89 -4.85
C ILE A 35 -7.65 7.08 -4.60
N ILE A 36 -7.53 6.01 -3.82
CA ILE A 36 -8.63 5.15 -3.39
C ILE A 36 -9.10 5.62 -2.01
N GLU A 37 -10.35 6.03 -1.89
CA GLU A 37 -11.00 6.29 -0.60
C GLU A 37 -11.73 5.02 -0.14
N THR A 38 -11.40 4.54 1.06
CA THR A 38 -12.07 3.39 1.67
C THR A 38 -13.31 3.84 2.45
N GLY A 39 -14.24 2.91 2.72
CA GLY A 39 -15.50 3.22 3.41
C GLY A 39 -15.34 3.79 4.84
N ASP A 40 -14.14 3.75 5.40
CA ASP A 40 -13.77 4.37 6.68
C ASP A 40 -13.10 5.76 6.51
N GLY A 41 -13.15 6.36 5.30
CA GLY A 41 -12.66 7.70 5.00
C GLY A 41 -11.13 7.81 4.89
N LYS A 42 -10.42 6.69 4.80
CA LYS A 42 -8.96 6.68 4.60
C LYS A 42 -8.61 6.66 3.12
N TYR A 43 -7.42 7.18 2.81
CA TYR A 43 -6.93 7.32 1.44
C TYR A 43 -5.69 6.45 1.22
N PHE A 44 -5.70 5.70 0.12
CA PHE A 44 -4.61 4.82 -0.27
C PHE A 44 -4.23 5.02 -1.74
N LEU A 45 -2.98 4.67 -2.08
CA LEU A 45 -2.59 4.50 -3.47
C LEU A 45 -3.32 3.28 -4.07
N PRO A 46 -3.60 3.28 -5.39
CA PRO A 46 -4.06 2.09 -6.08
C PRO A 46 -3.08 0.93 -5.89
N GLY A 47 -3.60 -0.25 -5.55
CA GLY A 47 -2.82 -1.43 -5.23
C GLY A 47 -3.41 -2.21 -4.06
N GLY A 48 -2.61 -3.10 -3.49
CA GLY A 48 -3.06 -3.97 -2.40
C GLY A 48 -2.07 -5.06 -2.05
N GLY A 49 -2.50 -5.97 -1.18
CA GLY A 49 -1.76 -7.18 -0.86
C GLY A 49 -1.65 -8.09 -2.08
N ILE A 50 -0.49 -8.72 -2.25
CA ILE A 50 -0.29 -9.76 -3.27
C ILE A 50 -1.00 -11.02 -2.79
N GLU A 51 -1.81 -11.63 -3.65
CA GLU A 51 -2.58 -12.83 -3.34
C GLU A 51 -2.00 -14.08 -4.01
N ASN A 52 -2.00 -15.21 -3.29
CA ASN A 52 -1.66 -16.53 -3.82
C ASN A 52 -0.34 -16.58 -4.62
N THR A 53 -0.45 -16.77 -5.93
CA THR A 53 0.65 -16.93 -6.89
C THR A 53 0.91 -15.66 -7.71
N GLU A 54 0.32 -14.54 -7.31
CA GLU A 54 0.58 -13.24 -7.96
C GLU A 54 2.03 -12.79 -7.76
N THR A 55 2.51 -12.03 -8.73
CA THR A 55 3.87 -11.48 -8.76
C THR A 55 3.84 -9.96 -8.62
N HIS A 56 4.98 -9.40 -8.23
CA HIS A 56 5.17 -7.96 -8.05
C HIS A 56 5.72 -7.29 -9.32
#